data_AF-A0A920JGF2-F1
#
_entry.id   AF-A0A920JGF2-F1
#
_cell.length_a   1.000
_cell.length_b   1.000
_cell.length_c   1.000
_cell.angle_alpha   90.00
_cell.angle_beta   90.00
_cell.angle_gamma   90.00
#
_symmetry.space_group_name_H-M   'P 1'
#
loop_
_entity.id
_entity.type
_entity.pdbx_description
1 polymer ?
#
loop_
_entity_poly.entity_id
_entity_poly.type
_entity_poly.pdbx_seq_one_letter_code
_entity_poly.pdbx_strand_id
1 'polypeptide(L)'
;MISPSIEKGEGSGSRRRYSYKDLLELRVIKNLIDGGIKVEKIREIFEYLKDQLSQDVTKVNLVISGNKTVLVKSGDELIDILQKGQGVLNILPLATVKEEIDSAIVELRPIAEGSTPNSQLNTRTGS
;
A
#
# COMPACT_ATOMS: atom_id res chain seq x y z
N MET A 1 -14.58 10.22 3.24
CA MET A 1 -14.36 9.85 1.81
C MET A 1 -12.87 9.88 1.56
N ILE A 2 -12.31 8.87 0.88
CA ILE A 2 -10.91 8.91 0.44
C ILE A 2 -10.82 9.93 -0.71
N SER A 3 -9.98 10.95 -0.55
CA SER A 3 -9.70 11.93 -1.60
C SER A 3 -8.35 11.62 -2.24
N PRO A 4 -8.23 11.61 -3.58
CA PRO A 4 -6.95 11.43 -4.26
C PRO A 4 -6.00 12.58 -3.90
N SER A 5 -4.73 12.24 -3.64
CA SER A 5 -3.71 13.24 -3.29
C SER A 5 -3.06 13.89 -4.52
N ILE A 6 -3.13 13.25 -5.69
CA ILE A 6 -2.51 13.78 -6.92
C ILE A 6 -3.48 14.64 -7.73
N GLU A 7 -4.69 14.15 -8.02
CA GLU A 7 -5.66 14.94 -8.76
C GLU A 7 -7.10 14.50 -8.47
N LYS A 8 -7.88 15.41 -7.87
CA LYS A 8 -9.34 15.28 -7.81
C LYS A 8 -9.86 15.57 -9.21
N GLY A 9 -10.17 14.53 -9.98
CA GLY A 9 -10.74 14.72 -11.32
C GLY A 9 -11.96 15.65 -11.25
N GLU A 10 -11.84 16.84 -11.82
CA GLU A 10 -12.94 17.79 -12.01
C GLU A 10 -13.60 17.48 -13.37
N GLY A 11 -14.61 16.61 -13.38
CA GLY A 11 -15.49 16.43 -14.54
C GLY A 11 -15.30 15.15 -15.37
N SER A 12 -16.29 14.92 -16.25
CA SER A 12 -16.68 13.68 -16.97
C SER A 12 -15.61 12.98 -17.83
N GLY A 13 -14.34 13.39 -17.79
CA GLY A 13 -13.26 12.79 -18.58
C GLY A 13 -11.90 12.70 -17.89
N SER A 14 -11.73 13.28 -16.69
CA SER A 14 -10.43 13.26 -16.01
C SER A 14 -10.27 12.00 -15.15
N ARG A 15 -9.24 11.20 -15.43
CA ARG A 15 -8.89 10.01 -14.65
C ARG A 15 -8.39 10.43 -13.27
N ARG A 16 -8.97 9.87 -12.21
CA ARG A 16 -8.46 10.04 -10.84
C ARG A 16 -7.04 9.48 -10.76
N ARG A 17 -6.07 10.34 -10.47
CA ARG A 17 -4.67 9.94 -10.25
C ARG A 17 -4.46 9.72 -8.76
N TYR A 18 -3.97 8.53 -8.42
CA TYR A 18 -3.67 8.12 -7.05
C TYR A 18 -2.16 8.06 -6.88
N SER A 19 -1.66 8.59 -5.77
CA SER A 19 -0.28 8.39 -5.37
C SER A 19 -0.06 6.94 -4.92
N TYR A 20 1.19 6.49 -4.92
CA TYR A 20 1.53 5.18 -4.33
C TYR A 20 1.05 5.08 -2.87
N LYS A 21 1.18 6.17 -2.11
CA LYS A 21 0.65 6.27 -0.74
C LYS A 21 -0.87 6.09 -0.71
N ASP A 22 -1.60 6.70 -1.65
CA ASP A 22 -3.06 6.55 -1.73
C ASP A 22 -3.44 5.10 -2.04
N LEU A 23 -2.69 4.41 -2.90
CA LEU A 23 -2.92 2.99 -3.20
C LEU A 23 -2.67 2.12 -1.96
N LEU A 24 -1.63 2.42 -1.19
CA LEU A 24 -1.31 1.75 0.07
C LEU A 24 -2.45 1.91 1.08
N GLU A 25 -2.91 3.13 1.28
CA GLU A 25 -4.03 3.43 2.17
C GLU A 25 -5.32 2.71 1.74
N LEU A 26 -5.65 2.73 0.44
CA LEU A 26 -6.82 2.03 -0.10
C LEU A 26 -6.73 0.51 0.11
N ARG A 27 -5.55 -0.08 -0.06
CA ARG A 27 -5.35 -1.51 0.14
C ARG A 27 -5.46 -1.89 1.62
N VAL A 28 -4.90 -1.08 2.52
CA VAL A 28 -5.09 -1.26 3.97
C VAL A 28 -6.57 -1.22 4.33
N ILE A 29 -7.32 -0.23 3.83
CA ILE A 29 -8.77 -0.13 4.05
C ILE A 29 -9.49 -1.40 3.57
N LYS A 30 -9.17 -1.87 2.37
CA LYS A 30 -9.75 -3.11 1.82
C LYS A 30 -9.50 -4.29 2.75
N ASN A 31 -8.26 -4.50 3.20
CA ASN A 31 -7.92 -5.61 4.11
C ASN A 31 -8.63 -5.52 5.45
N LEU A 32 -8.87 -4.31 5.97
CA LEU A 32 -9.65 -4.13 7.20
C LEU A 32 -11.14 -4.46 7.01
N ILE A 33 -11.73 -4.08 5.88
CA ILE A 33 -13.11 -4.44 5.54
C ILE A 33 -13.24 -5.95 5.38
N ASP A 34 -12.32 -6.57 4.63
CA ASP A 34 -12.30 -8.01 4.40
C ASP A 34 -12.10 -8.79 5.71
N GLY A 35 -11.35 -8.23 6.66
CA GLY A 35 -11.18 -8.74 8.03
C GLY A 35 -12.35 -8.50 8.98
N GLY A 36 -13.47 -7.94 8.50
CA GLY A 36 -14.68 -7.71 9.29
C GLY A 36 -14.61 -6.53 10.26
N ILE A 37 -13.67 -5.60 10.08
CA ILE A 37 -13.58 -4.39 10.90
C ILE A 37 -14.70 -3.42 10.52
N LYS A 38 -15.35 -2.84 11.53
CA LYS A 38 -16.41 -1.84 11.34
C LYS A 38 -15.91 -0.57 10.66
N VAL A 39 -16.70 -0.01 9.75
CA VAL A 39 -16.34 1.18 8.93
C VAL A 39 -16.02 2.40 9.79
N GLU A 40 -16.69 2.58 10.93
CA GLU A 40 -16.41 3.65 11.87
C GLU A 40 -14.97 3.58 12.37
N LYS A 41 -14.53 2.39 12.75
CA LYS A 41 -13.17 2.13 13.22
C LYS A 41 -12.14 2.27 12.09
N ILE A 42 -12.50 1.88 10.87
CA ILE A 42 -11.64 2.07 9.70
C ILE A 42 -11.33 3.56 9.47
N ARG A 43 -12.30 4.46 9.70
CA ARG A 43 -12.06 5.90 9.57
C ARG A 43 -11.05 6.41 10.60
N GLU A 44 -11.16 5.97 11.85
CA GLU A 44 -10.20 6.32 12.91
C GLU A 44 -8.78 5.81 12.58
N ILE A 45 -8.68 4.56 12.11
CA ILE A 45 -7.43 3.95 11.69
C ILE A 45 -6.82 4.74 10.52
N PHE A 46 -7.65 5.18 9.56
CA PHE A 46 -7.18 5.91 8.39
C PHE A 46 -6.58 7.28 8.75
N GLU A 47 -7.25 8.07 9.58
CA GLU A 47 -6.70 9.36 10.05
C GLU A 47 -5.37 9.14 10.79
N TYR A 48 -5.29 8.10 11.63
CA TYR A 48 -4.06 7.73 12.31
C TYR A 48 -2.93 7.32 11.34
N LEU A 49 -3.23 6.52 10.31
CA LEU A 49 -2.26 6.12 9.30
C LEU A 49 -1.77 7.31 8.50
N LYS A 50 -2.65 8.24 8.11
CA LYS A 50 -2.30 9.40 7.29
C LYS A 50 -1.17 10.24 7.90
N ASP A 51 -1.19 10.39 9.23
CA ASP A 51 -0.19 11.12 10.02
C ASP A 51 1.11 10.34 10.23
N GLN A 52 1.07 9.01 10.21
CA GLN A 52 2.20 8.14 10.56
C GLN A 52 2.89 7.45 9.37
N LEU A 53 2.24 7.34 8.20
CA LEU A 53 2.74 6.64 7.00
C LEU A 53 3.87 7.36 6.25
N SER A 54 4.38 8.48 6.77
CA SER A 54 5.55 9.17 6.23
C SER A 54 6.87 8.43 6.51
N GLN A 55 6.85 7.39 7.34
CA GLN A 55 8.00 6.51 7.59
C GLN A 55 7.95 5.22 6.75
N ASP A 56 9.10 4.57 6.60
CA ASP A 56 9.29 3.30 5.87
C ASP A 56 8.26 2.23 6.31
N VAL A 57 7.19 2.15 5.53
CA VAL A 57 5.97 1.35 5.80
C VAL A 57 6.26 -0.15 5.85
N THR A 58 7.41 -0.59 5.36
CA THR A 58 7.81 -1.99 5.36
C THR A 58 8.13 -2.52 6.76
N LYS A 59 8.42 -1.64 7.72
CA LYS A 59 8.87 -2.04 9.06
C LYS A 59 7.78 -2.00 10.12
N VAL A 60 6.52 -1.77 9.73
CA VAL A 60 5.45 -1.54 10.69
C VAL A 60 4.29 -2.51 10.50
N ASN A 61 3.74 -2.97 11.62
CA ASN A 61 2.55 -3.79 11.71
C ASN A 61 1.43 -2.95 12.31
N LEU A 62 0.27 -2.95 11.68
CA LEU A 62 -0.92 -2.33 12.23
C LEU A 62 -1.61 -3.34 13.16
N VAL A 63 -1.74 -3.01 14.44
CA VAL A 63 -2.37 -3.87 15.44
C VAL A 63 -3.64 -3.20 15.98
N ILE A 64 -4.73 -3.96 15.96
CA ILE A 64 -6.05 -3.52 16.41
C ILE A 64 -6.49 -4.42 17.57
N SER A 65 -6.71 -3.81 18.74
CA SER A 65 -7.16 -4.48 19.96
C SER A 65 -8.38 -3.78 20.53
N GLY A 66 -9.56 -4.39 20.45
CA GLY A 66 -10.81 -3.79 20.94
C GLY A 66 -11.07 -2.42 20.34
N ASN A 67 -10.90 -1.36 21.15
CA ASN A 67 -11.06 0.05 20.75
C ASN A 67 -9.74 0.76 20.39
N LYS A 68 -8.57 0.16 20.65
CA LYS A 68 -7.28 0.76 20.35
C LYS A 68 -6.73 0.30 19.00
N THR A 69 -5.97 1.18 18.36
CA THR A 69 -5.20 0.94 17.13
C THR A 69 -3.79 1.46 17.39
N VAL A 70 -2.78 0.65 17.10
CA VAL A 70 -1.37 1.01 17.31
C VAL A 70 -0.52 0.52 16.15
N LEU A 71 0.51 1.30 15.79
CA LEU A 71 1.57 0.87 14.89
C LEU A 71 2.71 0.28 15.71
N VAL A 72 3.14 -0.92 15.31
CA VAL A 72 4.17 -1.68 15.99
C VAL A 72 5.35 -1.85 15.05
N LYS A 73 6.55 -1.47 15.48
CA LYS A 73 7.73 -1.49 14.61
C LYS A 73 8.67 -2.65 14.88
N SER A 74 8.49 -3.34 16.01
CA SER A 74 9.33 -4.45 16.43
C SER A 74 8.51 -5.64 16.91
N GLY A 75 9.10 -6.84 16.84
CA GLY A 75 8.48 -8.05 17.39
C GLY A 75 8.25 -7.96 18.90
N ASP A 76 9.14 -7.28 19.63
CA ASP A 76 9.04 -7.15 21.09
C ASP A 76 7.85 -6.28 21.53
N GLU A 77 7.61 -5.16 20.82
CA GLU A 77 6.41 -4.33 21.03
C GLU A 77 5.12 -5.12 20.72
N LEU A 78 5.16 -6.00 19.71
CA LEU A 78 4.03 -6.85 19.36
C LEU A 78 3.75 -7.87 20.47
N ILE A 79 4.80 -8.51 21.00
CA ILE A 79 4.70 -9.49 22.08
C ILE A 79 4.15 -8.82 23.35
N ASP A 80 4.57 -7.60 23.67
CA ASP A 80 4.05 -6.85 24.82
C ASP A 80 2.55 -6.57 24.68
N ILE A 81 2.08 -6.20 23.49
CA ILE A 81 0.65 -6.00 23.21
C ILE A 81 -0.12 -7.33 23.28
N LEU A 82 0.46 -8.42 22.76
CA LEU A 82 -0.12 -9.76 22.83
C LEU A 82 -0.27 -10.25 24.28
N GLN A 83 0.73 -10.01 25.12
CA GLN A 83 0.70 -10.41 26.54
C GLN A 83 -0.26 -9.57 27.37
N LYS A 84 -0.42 -8.28 27.05
CA LYS A 84 -1.32 -7.36 27.76
C LYS A 84 -2.76 -7.43 27.26
N GLY A 85 -3.00 -8.01 26.08
CA GLY A 85 -4.31 -8.07 25.45
C GLY A 85 -5.09 -9.33 25.83
N GLN A 86 -6.07 -9.22 26.72
CA GLN A 86 -7.12 -10.24 26.85
C GLN A 86 -8.16 -10.02 25.74
N GLY A 87 -7.98 -10.63 24.57
CA GLY A 87 -8.96 -10.55 23.47
C GLY A 87 -8.40 -10.88 22.09
N VAL A 88 -9.26 -10.82 21.08
CA VAL A 88 -8.90 -11.02 19.66
C VAL A 88 -8.15 -9.80 19.13
N LEU A 89 -7.02 -10.04 18.47
CA LEU A 89 -6.19 -9.03 17.84
C LEU A 89 -6.26 -9.19 16.33
N ASN A 90 -6.48 -8.08 15.63
CA ASN A 90 -6.29 -8.04 14.18
C ASN A 90 -4.94 -7.41 13.89
N ILE A 91 -4.07 -8.16 13.22
CA ILE A 91 -2.72 -7.74 12.86
C ILE A 91 -2.64 -7.69 11.34
N LEU A 92 -2.27 -6.53 10.79
CA LEU A 92 -2.04 -6.35 9.37
C LEU A 92 -0.59 -5.92 9.15
N PRO A 93 0.28 -6.82 8.64
CA PRO A 93 1.63 -6.48 8.25
C PRO A 93 1.62 -5.55 7.04
N LEU A 94 2.12 -4.32 7.17
CA LEU A 94 2.10 -3.36 6.06
C LEU A 94 3.11 -3.71 4.96
N ALA A 95 4.13 -4.52 5.26
CA ALA A 95 5.06 -5.07 4.27
C ALA A 95 4.34 -5.90 3.20
N THR A 96 3.45 -6.82 3.61
CA THR A 96 2.68 -7.65 2.67
C THR A 96 1.75 -6.79 1.83
N VAL A 97 1.10 -5.79 2.44
CA VAL A 97 0.24 -4.84 1.69
C VAL A 97 1.04 -4.09 0.62
N LYS A 98 2.27 -3.69 0.93
CA LYS A 98 3.18 -3.05 -0.01
C LYS A 98 3.56 -3.99 -1.16
N GLU A 99 3.97 -5.22 -0.86
CA GLU A 99 4.35 -6.23 -1.86
C GLU A 99 3.21 -6.57 -2.81
N GLU A 100 1.99 -6.67 -2.30
CA GLU A 100 0.78 -6.86 -3.12
C GLU A 100 0.55 -5.71 -4.10
N ILE A 101 0.76 -4.47 -3.65
CA ILE A 101 0.62 -3.30 -4.50
C ILE A 101 1.72 -3.25 -5.56
N ASP A 102 2.97 -3.51 -5.17
CA ASP A 102 4.10 -3.54 -6.10
C ASP A 102 3.85 -4.57 -7.20
N SER A 103 3.38 -5.77 -6.83
CA SER A 103 3.03 -6.84 -7.77
C SER A 103 1.89 -6.41 -8.71
N ALA A 104 0.82 -5.83 -8.17
CA ALA A 104 -0.31 -5.34 -8.96
C ALA A 104 0.09 -4.21 -9.93
N ILE A 105 1.00 -3.31 -9.53
CA ILE A 105 1.52 -2.25 -10.40
C ILE A 105 2.32 -2.85 -11.56
N VAL A 106 3.17 -3.85 -11.30
CA VAL A 106 3.96 -4.54 -12.33
C VAL A 106 3.06 -5.27 -13.32
N GLU A 107 2.00 -5.95 -12.85
CA GLU A 107 1.03 -6.62 -13.73
C GLU A 107 0.26 -5.67 -14.64
N LEU A 108 -0.13 -4.50 -14.11
CA LEU A 108 -0.86 -3.48 -14.87
C LEU A 108 0.03 -2.73 -15.87
N ARG A 109 1.34 -2.74 -15.64
CA ARG A 109 2.32 -2.07 -16.49
C ARG A 109 3.56 -2.96 -16.62
N PRO A 110 3.47 -4.08 -17.35
CA PRO A 110 4.61 -4.96 -17.56
C PRO A 110 5.72 -4.10 -18.17
N ILE A 111 6.88 -4.08 -17.51
CA ILE A 111 8.06 -3.42 -18.03
C ILE A 111 8.35 -4.13 -19.35
N ALA A 112 8.14 -3.45 -20.47
CA ALA A 112 8.46 -4.02 -21.77
C ALA A 112 9.98 -4.17 -21.85
N GLU A 113 10.49 -5.32 -21.42
CA GLU A 113 11.86 -5.75 -21.73
C GLU A 113 11.96 -5.93 -23.24
N GLY A 114 12.53 -4.95 -23.94
CA GLY A 114 12.72 -5.08 -25.38
C GLY A 114 12.74 -3.77 -26.15
N SER A 115 13.70 -2.90 -25.86
CA SER A 115 14.22 -1.96 -26.86
C SER A 115 15.74 -2.08 -26.85
N THR A 116 16.23 -3.24 -27.31
CA THR A 116 17.64 -3.44 -27.68
C THR A 116 18.02 -2.37 -28.71
N PRO A 117 19.11 -1.60 -28.52
CA PRO A 117 19.67 -0.78 -29.58
C PRO A 117 20.10 -1.72 -30.72
N ASN A 118 19.47 -1.58 -31.88
CA ASN A 118 19.75 -2.41 -33.05
C ASN A 118 21.16 -2.09 -33.55
N SER A 119 22.16 -2.82 -33.05
CA SER A 119 23.48 -2.91 -33.66
C SER A 119 23.42 -3.99 -34.73
N GLN A 120 23.11 -3.60 -35.96
CA GLN A 120 23.35 -4.43 -37.14
C GLN A 120 24.24 -3.68 -38.11
N LEU A 121 25.53 -3.96 -37.94
CA LEU A 121 26.55 -4.00 -38.97
C LEU A 121 26.12 -5.02 -40.05
N ASN A 122 25.93 -4.57 -41.30
CA ASN A 122 26.19 -5.40 -42.49
C ASN A 122 26.30 -4.48 -43.73
N THR A 123 27.50 -4.24 -44.26
CA THR A 123 28.22 -4.94 -45.36
C THR A 123 27.93 -4.44 -46.78
N ARG A 124 29.01 -3.99 -47.44
CA ARG A 124 29.37 -4.11 -48.87
C ARG A 124 28.50 -3.42 -49.94
N THR A 125 29.08 -2.38 -50.53
CA THR A 125 29.25 -2.18 -52.00
C THR A 125 30.39 -1.17 -52.17
N GLY A 126 31.47 -1.38 -52.92
CA GLY A 126 31.63 -2.18 -54.14
C GLY A 126 31.49 -1.31 -55.38
N SER A 127 32.31 -0.28 -55.55
CA SER A 127 32.77 0.31 -56.83
C SER A 127 33.86 1.34 -56.57
#